data_AF-A0A812V6I0-F1
#
_entry.id   AF-A0A812V6I0-F1
#
_cell.length_a   1.000
_cell.length_b   1.000
_cell.length_c   1.000
_cell.angle_alpha   90.00
_cell.angle_beta   90.00
_cell.angle_gamma   90.00
#
_symmetry.space_group_name_H-M   'P 1'
#
loop_
_entity.id
_entity.type
_entity.pdbx_description
1 polymer ?
#
loop_
_entity_poly.entity_id
_entity_poly.type
_entity_poly.pdbx_seq_one_letter_code
_entity_poly.pdbx_strand_id
1 'polypeptide(L)'
;MAAGDKGQSSWLVCAACTYPLVRVEELIEEKFECRKDVSWSYELDVMEQQIWCYSATNAHDHRFDVVRVLPTGLSRSLAVEGKPTAEFSWFPGFAWAMAHCCHCNRHLGWAFYPEARPTSEEHSEQPADASTSELAFFGLVLTKMRESRLHDSTVEDIFARLRSPQQQGSSTLRSLRQALRPMLLTYLSRQLAAN
;
A
#
# COMPACT_ATOMS: atom_id res chain seq x y z
N MET A 1 -5.86 37.72 -12.40
CA MET A 1 -6.54 36.49 -11.91
C MET A 1 -5.94 35.35 -12.70
N ALA A 2 -5.10 34.53 -12.06
CA ALA A 2 -4.40 33.44 -12.75
C ALA A 2 -5.43 32.47 -13.33
N ALA A 3 -5.29 32.14 -14.61
CA ALA A 3 -6.05 31.06 -15.22
C ALA A 3 -5.71 29.78 -14.44
N GLY A 4 -6.67 29.29 -13.64
CA GLY A 4 -6.55 28.00 -12.98
C GLY A 4 -6.23 26.96 -14.04
N ASP A 5 -5.12 26.24 -13.83
CA ASP A 5 -4.61 25.24 -14.74
C ASP A 5 -5.61 24.08 -14.83
N LYS A 6 -6.53 24.17 -15.79
CA LYS A 6 -7.68 23.26 -15.90
C LYS A 6 -7.15 21.84 -16.15
N GLY A 7 -7.34 20.97 -15.17
CA GLY A 7 -6.99 19.54 -15.27
C GLY A 7 -5.75 19.11 -14.49
N GLN A 8 -5.14 19.99 -13.69
CA GLN A 8 -4.16 19.58 -12.68
C GLN A 8 -4.81 19.22 -11.35
N SER A 9 -4.43 18.05 -10.84
CA SER A 9 -4.87 17.52 -9.55
C SER A 9 -3.66 17.31 -8.63
N SER A 10 -3.91 17.34 -7.33
CA SER A 10 -2.92 17.06 -6.28
C SER A 10 -2.84 15.55 -6.03
N TRP A 11 -1.63 15.00 -6.12
CA TRP A 11 -1.36 13.56 -6.01
C TRP A 11 -0.25 13.27 -5.02
N LEU A 12 -0.35 12.11 -4.38
CA LEU A 12 0.77 11.40 -3.79
C LEU A 12 1.27 10.35 -4.79
N VAL A 13 2.55 10.40 -5.10
CA VAL A 13 3.24 9.46 -6.01
C VAL A 13 4.22 8.59 -5.25
N CYS A 14 4.58 7.43 -5.80
CA CYS A 14 5.57 6.56 -5.19
C CYS A 14 6.92 7.27 -5.08
N ALA A 15 7.50 7.34 -3.88
CA ALA A 15 8.78 8.02 -3.67
C ALA A 15 9.95 7.38 -4.43
N ALA A 16 9.81 6.13 -4.87
CA ALA A 16 10.86 5.38 -5.55
C ALA A 16 10.80 5.44 -7.08
N CYS A 17 9.60 5.53 -7.67
CA CYS A 17 9.41 5.44 -9.11
C CYS A 17 8.47 6.50 -9.69
N THR A 18 8.00 7.43 -8.84
CA THR A 18 7.08 8.53 -9.19
C THR A 18 5.76 8.09 -9.80
N TYR A 19 5.41 6.81 -9.69
CA TYR A 19 4.14 6.29 -10.21
C TYR A 19 2.97 6.89 -9.42
N PRO A 20 1.90 7.38 -10.07
CA PRO A 20 0.74 7.96 -9.39
C PRO A 20 0.10 6.94 -8.46
N LEU A 21 -0.06 7.27 -7.18
CA LEU A 21 -0.65 6.37 -6.20
C LEU A 21 -2.05 6.81 -5.82
N VAL A 22 -2.16 7.98 -5.21
CA VAL A 22 -3.34 8.44 -4.46
C VAL A 22 -3.62 9.89 -4.82
N ARG A 23 -4.87 10.26 -5.09
CA ARG A 23 -5.28 11.67 -5.14
C ARG A 23 -5.44 12.19 -3.73
N VAL A 24 -5.12 13.46 -3.50
CA VAL A 24 -5.26 14.04 -2.14
C VAL A 24 -6.70 13.94 -1.62
N GLU A 25 -7.71 14.04 -2.49
CA GLU A 25 -9.13 13.85 -2.14
C GLU A 25 -9.52 12.41 -1.74
N GLU A 26 -8.64 11.43 -1.97
CA GLU A 26 -8.86 10.03 -1.56
C GLU A 26 -8.31 9.77 -0.15
N LEU A 27 -7.64 10.74 0.46
CA LEU A 27 -7.19 10.65 1.86
C LEU A 27 -8.40 10.70 2.79
N ILE A 28 -8.43 9.82 3.79
CA ILE A 28 -9.52 9.77 4.77
C ILE A 28 -9.24 10.80 5.86
N GLU A 29 -10.10 11.80 5.95
CA GLU A 29 -10.00 12.93 6.88
C GLU A 29 -10.54 12.59 8.26
N GLU A 30 -11.44 11.63 8.38
CA GLU A 30 -12.01 11.26 9.65
C GLU A 30 -10.97 10.57 10.53
N LYS A 31 -11.00 10.88 11.83
CA LYS A 31 -10.23 10.13 12.81
C LYS A 31 -10.87 8.76 13.02
N PHE A 32 -10.05 7.75 13.25
CA PHE A 32 -10.49 6.43 13.69
C PHE A 32 -9.69 5.99 14.92
N GLU A 33 -10.29 5.13 15.75
CA GLU A 33 -9.62 4.64 16.95
C GLU A 33 -8.55 3.61 16.59
N CYS A 34 -7.31 3.87 17.00
CA CYS A 34 -6.20 2.94 16.87
C CYS A 34 -5.82 2.36 18.24
N ARG A 35 -5.08 1.25 18.22
CA ARG A 35 -4.58 0.60 19.43
C ARG A 35 -3.54 1.51 20.13
N LYS A 36 -3.91 2.03 21.30
CA LYS A 36 -3.17 3.09 22.04
C LYS A 36 -1.86 2.62 22.67
N ASP A 37 -1.67 1.31 22.82
CA ASP A 37 -0.45 0.68 23.33
C ASP A 37 0.73 0.76 22.34
N VAL A 38 0.45 0.78 21.03
CA VAL A 38 1.49 0.77 19.98
C VAL A 38 1.37 1.89 18.97
N SER A 39 0.27 2.64 18.99
CA SER A 39 -0.01 3.72 18.04
C SER A 39 -0.52 4.97 18.73
N TRP A 40 -0.15 6.13 18.19
CA TRP A 40 -0.81 7.40 18.48
C TRP A 40 -1.16 8.12 17.18
N SER A 41 -2.17 8.97 17.25
CA SER A 41 -2.67 9.74 16.10
C SER A 41 -2.46 11.24 16.30
N TYR A 42 -2.09 11.96 15.24
CA TYR A 42 -1.95 13.42 15.23
C TYR A 42 -2.47 14.02 13.91
N GLU A 43 -2.83 15.29 13.94
CA GLU A 43 -3.27 16.03 12.76
C GLU A 43 -2.08 16.39 11.88
N LEU A 44 -2.25 16.27 10.57
CA LEU A 44 -1.22 16.56 9.58
C LEU A 44 -1.87 17.20 8.35
N ASP A 45 -1.29 18.29 7.87
CA ASP A 45 -1.63 18.87 6.59
C ASP A 45 -0.84 18.17 5.48
N VAL A 46 -1.56 17.56 4.52
CA VAL A 46 -0.98 17.01 3.29
C VAL A 46 -1.49 17.86 2.13
N MET A 47 -0.59 18.63 1.54
CA MET A 47 -0.90 19.68 0.58
C MET A 47 -1.97 20.68 1.10
N GLU A 48 -3.21 20.54 0.62
CA GLU A 48 -4.33 21.44 0.93
C GLU A 48 -5.37 20.76 1.84
N GLN A 49 -5.06 19.55 2.34
CA GLN A 49 -5.99 18.70 3.09
C GLN A 49 -5.46 18.40 4.49
N GLN A 50 -6.24 18.74 5.52
CA GLN A 50 -5.97 18.32 6.90
C GLN A 50 -6.48 16.88 7.09
N ILE A 51 -5.61 15.99 7.57
CA ILE A 51 -5.90 14.57 7.77
C ILE A 51 -5.38 14.07 9.12
N TRP A 52 -5.70 12.82 9.47
CA TRP A 52 -5.09 12.13 10.62
C TRP A 52 -3.98 11.19 10.19
N CYS A 53 -2.80 11.38 10.77
CA CYS A 53 -1.67 10.46 10.67
C CYS A 53 -1.58 9.58 11.93
N TYR A 54 -1.19 8.32 11.74
CA TYR A 54 -1.05 7.32 12.79
C TYR A 54 0.40 6.88 12.87
N SER A 55 1.11 7.27 13.92
CA SER A 55 2.46 6.78 14.19
C SER A 55 2.37 5.44 14.91
N ALA A 56 2.52 4.35 14.15
CA ALA A 56 2.21 3.01 14.58
C ALA A 56 3.45 2.10 14.59
N THR A 57 3.57 1.25 15.61
CA THR A 57 4.70 0.33 15.81
C THR A 57 4.28 -1.08 15.46
N ASN A 58 5.01 -1.78 14.59
CA ASN A 58 4.71 -3.17 14.26
C ASN A 58 5.30 -4.14 15.30
N ALA A 59 5.05 -5.45 15.14
CA ALA A 59 5.54 -6.51 16.02
C ALA A 59 7.08 -6.63 16.09
N HIS A 60 7.81 -5.97 15.19
CA HIS A 60 9.26 -5.97 15.10
C HIS A 60 9.88 -4.65 15.59
N ASP A 61 9.11 -3.84 16.32
CA ASP A 61 9.53 -2.55 16.87
C ASP A 61 9.90 -1.49 15.82
N HIS A 62 9.43 -1.65 14.58
CA HIS A 62 9.55 -0.63 13.55
C HIS A 62 8.34 0.30 13.58
N ARG A 63 8.62 1.62 13.61
CA ARG A 63 7.62 2.69 13.61
C ARG A 63 7.38 3.23 12.21
N PHE A 64 6.11 3.48 11.90
CA PHE A 64 5.66 4.05 10.62
C PHE A 64 4.64 5.14 10.87
N ASP A 65 4.77 6.25 10.16
CA ASP A 65 3.72 7.27 10.07
C ASP A 65 2.82 6.92 8.90
N VAL A 66 1.57 6.59 9.22
CA VAL A 66 0.61 5.97 8.30
C VAL A 66 -0.58 6.90 8.10
N VAL A 67 -0.97 7.10 6.85
CA VAL A 67 -2.20 7.80 6.47
C VAL A 67 -3.20 6.82 5.90
N ARG A 68 -4.50 7.07 6.12
CA ARG A 68 -5.57 6.21 5.62
C ARG A 68 -6.10 6.74 4.29
N VAL A 69 -6.38 5.83 3.36
CA VAL A 69 -6.77 6.17 1.99
C VAL A 69 -7.93 5.28 1.54
N LEU A 70 -8.90 5.88 0.87
CA LEU A 70 -10.01 5.18 0.25
C LEU A 70 -9.50 4.18 -0.82
N PRO A 71 -10.12 3.00 -0.96
CA PRO A 71 -9.69 1.99 -1.92
C PRO A 71 -10.07 2.34 -3.37
N THR A 72 -10.96 3.31 -3.57
CA THR A 72 -11.48 3.73 -4.88
C THR A 72 -10.33 4.06 -5.83
N GLY A 73 -10.29 3.41 -7.01
CA GLY A 73 -9.27 3.66 -8.03
C GLY A 73 -7.86 3.11 -7.73
N LEU A 74 -7.55 2.74 -6.49
CA LEU A 74 -6.21 2.29 -6.08
C LEU A 74 -5.84 0.89 -6.56
N SER A 75 -6.78 0.08 -7.03
CA SER A 75 -6.47 -1.22 -7.65
C SER A 75 -5.57 -1.09 -8.89
N ARG A 76 -5.49 0.11 -9.49
CA ARG A 76 -4.57 0.44 -10.60
C ARG A 76 -3.17 0.86 -10.14
N SER A 77 -3.00 1.13 -8.85
CA SER A 77 -1.80 1.73 -8.25
C SER A 77 -1.12 0.82 -7.23
N LEU A 78 -1.91 -0.02 -6.55
CA LEU A 78 -1.48 -0.87 -5.47
C LEU A 78 -1.78 -2.34 -5.78
N ALA A 79 -0.81 -3.20 -5.48
CA ALA A 79 -0.96 -4.65 -5.48
C ALA A 79 -0.99 -5.16 -4.03
N VAL A 80 -2.00 -5.97 -3.69
CA VAL A 80 -2.12 -6.60 -2.37
C VAL A 80 -1.50 -7.99 -2.41
N GLU A 81 -0.69 -8.31 -1.41
CA GLU A 81 -0.01 -9.59 -1.27
C GLU A 81 -0.35 -10.25 0.07
N GLY A 82 -0.66 -11.56 0.00
CA GLY A 82 -0.95 -12.39 1.16
C GLY A 82 -2.42 -12.40 1.58
N LYS A 83 -2.74 -13.32 2.51
CA LYS A 83 -4.07 -13.41 3.12
C LYS A 83 -4.15 -12.37 4.26
N PRO A 84 -5.27 -11.63 4.39
CA PRO A 84 -5.45 -10.73 5.52
C PRO A 84 -5.35 -11.44 6.86
N THR A 85 -4.69 -10.81 7.83
CA THR A 85 -4.56 -11.29 9.22
C THR A 85 -4.88 -10.18 10.22
N ALA A 86 -5.55 -10.50 11.32
CA ALA A 86 -5.79 -9.57 12.42
C ALA A 86 -4.58 -9.45 13.36
N GLU A 87 -3.57 -10.30 13.19
CA GLU A 87 -2.40 -10.36 14.05
C GLU A 87 -1.67 -9.01 14.07
N PHE A 88 -1.45 -8.45 15.26
CA PHE A 88 -0.82 -7.13 15.45
C PHE A 88 -1.45 -5.98 14.65
N SER A 89 -2.75 -6.05 14.33
CA SER A 89 -3.45 -4.93 13.70
C SER A 89 -3.43 -3.68 14.59
N TRP A 90 -3.19 -2.52 13.97
CA TRP A 90 -3.25 -1.21 14.62
C TRP A 90 -4.66 -0.65 14.73
N PHE A 91 -5.58 -1.15 13.90
CA PHE A 91 -6.97 -0.72 13.83
C PHE A 91 -7.87 -1.87 14.29
N PRO A 92 -8.42 -1.82 15.52
CA PRO A 92 -9.28 -2.88 16.03
C PRO A 92 -10.48 -3.16 15.11
N GLY A 93 -10.80 -4.44 14.89
CA GLY A 93 -11.86 -4.87 13.99
C GLY A 93 -11.45 -4.95 12.52
N PHE A 94 -10.15 -4.79 12.22
CA PHE A 94 -9.62 -4.93 10.86
C PHE A 94 -8.46 -5.93 10.80
N ALA A 95 -8.54 -6.83 9.82
CA ALA A 95 -7.41 -7.63 9.34
C ALA A 95 -6.64 -6.87 8.26
N TRP A 96 -5.34 -7.14 8.11
CA TRP A 96 -4.48 -6.46 7.16
C TRP A 96 -3.70 -7.41 6.26
N ALA A 97 -3.41 -6.98 5.04
CA ALA A 97 -2.49 -7.62 4.09
C ALA A 97 -1.46 -6.61 3.56
N MET A 98 -0.33 -7.07 3.02
CA MET A 98 0.73 -6.18 2.54
C MET A 98 0.30 -5.48 1.24
N ALA A 99 0.59 -4.19 1.10
CA ALA A 99 0.32 -3.40 -0.10
C ALA A 99 1.61 -2.86 -0.72
N HIS A 100 1.74 -3.05 -2.03
CA HIS A 100 2.92 -2.72 -2.81
C HIS A 100 2.57 -1.78 -3.97
N CYS A 101 3.53 -0.96 -4.40
CA CYS A 101 3.41 -0.23 -5.66
C CYS A 101 3.28 -1.22 -6.82
N CYS A 102 2.23 -1.12 -7.64
CA CYS A 102 2.04 -2.03 -8.77
C CYS A 102 3.16 -1.91 -9.84
N HIS A 103 3.80 -0.74 -9.93
CA HIS A 103 4.83 -0.47 -10.92
C HIS A 103 6.22 -0.97 -10.50
N CYS A 104 6.67 -0.66 -9.28
CA CYS A 104 8.04 -0.99 -8.82
C CYS A 104 8.10 -2.09 -7.74
N ASN A 105 6.95 -2.63 -7.33
CA ASN A 105 6.81 -3.69 -6.32
C ASN A 105 7.44 -3.36 -4.95
N ARG A 106 7.66 -2.08 -4.64
CA ARG A 106 8.11 -1.68 -3.30
C ARG A 106 6.91 -1.68 -2.34
N HIS A 107 7.14 -2.19 -1.13
CA HIS A 107 6.15 -2.16 -0.06
C HIS A 107 5.82 -0.72 0.31
N LEU A 108 4.54 -0.34 0.24
CA LEU A 108 4.05 1.01 0.53
C LEU A 108 3.25 1.08 1.84
N GLY A 109 2.66 -0.03 2.28
CA GLY A 109 1.85 -0.08 3.48
C GLY A 109 0.94 -1.29 3.49
N TRP A 110 -0.29 -1.15 3.97
CA TRP A 110 -1.19 -2.27 4.23
C TRP A 110 -2.60 -2.02 3.70
N ALA A 111 -3.28 -3.08 3.29
CA ALA A 111 -4.69 -3.10 2.91
C ALA A 111 -5.51 -3.64 4.08
N PHE A 112 -6.54 -2.91 4.55
CA PHE A 112 -7.33 -3.24 5.74
C PHE A 112 -8.75 -3.68 5.38
N TYR A 113 -9.14 -4.84 5.92
CA TYR A 113 -10.41 -5.52 5.68
C TYR A 113 -11.19 -5.62 6.99
N PRO A 114 -12.49 -5.29 7.01
CA PRO A 114 -13.32 -5.50 8.18
C PRO A 114 -13.31 -6.98 8.57
N GLU A 115 -13.14 -7.25 9.86
CA GLU A 115 -13.35 -8.60 10.40
C GLU A 115 -14.85 -8.93 10.37
N ALA A 116 -15.18 -10.17 10.02
CA ALA A 116 -16.56 -10.63 10.08
C ALA A 116 -17.05 -10.51 11.52
N ARG A 117 -18.21 -9.86 11.73
CA ARG A 117 -18.85 -9.89 13.05
C ARG A 117 -19.18 -11.36 13.38
N PRO A 118 -18.87 -11.84 14.59
CA PRO A 118 -19.38 -13.14 15.02
C PRO A 118 -20.91 -13.05 15.01
N THR A 119 -21.54 -13.74 14.06
CA THR A 119 -22.99 -13.93 14.07
C THR A 119 -23.30 -14.76 15.31
N SER A 120 -23.88 -14.14 16.33
CA SER A 120 -24.57 -14.90 17.38
C SER A 120 -25.55 -15.83 16.67
N GLU A 121 -25.38 -17.14 16.88
CA GLU A 121 -26.11 -18.21 16.24
C GLU A 121 -27.62 -17.95 16.22
N GLU A 122 -28.26 -18.05 15.05
CA GLU A 122 -29.57 -18.72 14.86
C GLU A 122 -30.00 -18.76 13.37
N HIS A 123 -30.08 -19.98 12.83
CA HIS A 123 -30.92 -20.48 11.74
C HIS A 123 -31.00 -19.73 10.40
N SER A 124 -30.23 -20.18 9.40
CA SER A 124 -30.77 -20.77 8.15
C SER A 124 -29.62 -21.22 7.23
N GLU A 125 -29.67 -22.48 6.79
CA GLU A 125 -28.76 -23.05 5.80
C GLU A 125 -29.00 -22.40 4.43
N GLN A 126 -28.13 -21.48 4.06
CA GLN A 126 -27.91 -21.04 2.68
C GLN A 126 -26.43 -21.28 2.37
N PRO A 127 -26.09 -21.86 1.20
CA PRO A 127 -24.70 -21.99 0.82
C PRO A 127 -24.12 -20.59 0.71
N ALA A 128 -23.26 -20.24 1.67
CA ALA A 128 -22.58 -18.97 1.75
C ALA A 128 -21.73 -18.80 0.49
N ASP A 129 -22.26 -18.02 -0.45
CA ASP A 129 -21.45 -17.38 -1.48
C ASP A 129 -20.29 -16.72 -0.74
N ALA A 130 -19.06 -17.13 -1.06
CA ALA A 130 -17.87 -16.82 -0.26
C ALA A 130 -17.71 -15.30 -0.18
N SER A 131 -18.23 -14.68 0.88
CA SER A 131 -18.21 -13.23 1.06
C SER A 131 -16.76 -12.83 1.32
N THR A 132 -16.02 -12.58 0.26
CA THR A 132 -14.74 -11.88 0.32
C THR A 132 -15.03 -10.54 1.00
N SER A 133 -14.56 -10.38 2.23
CA SER A 133 -14.65 -9.10 2.96
C SER A 133 -14.13 -7.99 2.07
N GLU A 134 -14.95 -6.97 1.83
CA GLU A 134 -14.58 -5.87 0.95
C GLU A 134 -13.47 -5.05 1.59
N LEU A 135 -12.50 -4.62 0.78
CA LEU A 135 -11.40 -3.78 1.24
C LEU A 135 -11.95 -2.45 1.76
N ALA A 136 -11.70 -2.13 3.03
CA ALA A 136 -12.21 -0.89 3.63
C ALA A 136 -11.33 0.32 3.33
N PHE A 137 -10.02 0.20 3.49
CA PHE A 137 -9.06 1.27 3.24
C PHE A 137 -7.63 0.74 3.11
N PHE A 138 -6.72 1.57 2.62
CA PHE A 138 -5.28 1.34 2.73
C PHE A 138 -4.68 2.22 3.82
N GLY A 139 -3.73 1.68 4.58
CA GLY A 139 -2.83 2.45 5.43
C GLY A 139 -1.47 2.56 4.74
N LEU A 140 -1.13 3.73 4.20
CA LEU A 140 0.12 3.94 3.46
C LEU A 140 1.15 4.70 4.29
N VAL A 141 2.41 4.28 4.21
CA VAL A 141 3.53 4.91 4.92
C VAL A 141 3.91 6.22 4.24
N LEU A 142 3.80 7.33 4.96
CA LEU A 142 3.97 8.68 4.42
C LEU A 142 5.33 8.89 3.75
N THR A 143 6.42 8.42 4.38
CA THR A 143 7.79 8.56 3.86
C THR A 143 8.07 7.79 2.58
N LYS A 144 7.13 6.94 2.14
CA LYS A 144 7.21 6.17 0.89
C LYS A 144 6.45 6.82 -0.26
N MET A 145 5.87 7.99 -0.01
CA MET A 145 5.15 8.79 -0.99
C MET A 145 5.76 10.19 -1.11
N ARG A 146 5.46 10.89 -2.20
CA ARG A 146 5.84 12.28 -2.43
C ARG A 146 4.66 13.04 -3.01
N GLU A 147 4.50 14.29 -2.61
CA GLU A 147 3.53 15.19 -3.19
C GLU A 147 3.93 15.55 -4.63
N SER A 148 2.94 15.62 -5.52
CA SER A 148 3.09 16.02 -6.90
C SER A 148 1.80 16.64 -7.42
N ARG A 149 1.92 17.63 -8.31
CA ARG A 149 0.79 18.08 -9.13
C ARG A 149 0.89 17.37 -10.47
N LEU A 150 -0.15 16.64 -10.86
CA LEU A 150 -0.18 15.89 -12.12
C LEU A 150 -1.42 16.30 -12.90
N HIS A 151 -1.28 16.37 -14.22
CA HIS A 151 -2.42 16.56 -15.10
C HIS A 151 -3.18 15.25 -15.28
N ASP A 152 -4.51 15.26 -15.23
CA ASP A 152 -5.34 14.05 -15.28
C ASP A 152 -5.07 13.21 -16.54
N SER A 153 -4.86 13.86 -17.69
CA SER A 153 -4.48 13.16 -18.94
C SER A 153 -3.15 12.42 -18.84
N THR A 154 -2.17 12.96 -18.10
CA THR A 154 -0.87 12.30 -17.90
C THR A 154 -1.04 11.04 -17.06
N VAL A 155 -1.89 11.10 -16.03
CA VAL A 155 -2.18 9.94 -15.18
C VAL A 155 -2.89 8.85 -15.97
N GLU A 156 -3.90 9.22 -16.77
CA GLU A 156 -4.61 8.26 -17.62
C GLU A 156 -3.69 7.59 -18.65
N ASP A 157 -2.78 8.34 -19.26
CA ASP A 157 -1.75 7.79 -20.16
C ASP A 157 -0.83 6.79 -19.44
N ILE A 158 -0.39 7.11 -18.22
CA ILE A 158 0.42 6.21 -17.40
C ILE A 158 -0.34 4.91 -17.11
N PHE A 159 -1.59 5.03 -16.67
CA PHE A 159 -2.44 3.87 -16.36
C PHE A 159 -2.78 3.03 -17.61
N ALA A 160 -2.95 3.66 -18.77
CA ALA A 160 -3.18 2.96 -20.04
C ALA A 160 -1.96 2.14 -20.49
N ARG A 161 -0.74 2.67 -20.30
CA ARG A 161 0.50 1.97 -20.71
C ARG A 161 0.75 0.68 -19.93
N LEU A 162 0.44 0.65 -18.63
CA LEU A 162 0.62 -0.57 -17.82
C LEU A 162 -0.42 -1.67 -18.09
N ARG A 163 -1.60 -1.32 -18.64
CA ARG A 163 -2.60 -2.33 -19.08
C ARG A 163 -2.17 -3.07 -20.36
N SER A 164 -1.17 -2.55 -21.08
CA SER A 164 -0.70 -3.16 -22.33
C SER A 164 0.17 -4.39 -22.03
N PRO A 165 -0.12 -5.58 -22.61
CA PRO A 165 0.63 -6.83 -22.33
C PRO A 165 2.13 -6.82 -22.65
N GLN A 166 2.69 -5.73 -23.17
CA GLN A 166 4.06 -5.68 -23.68
C GLN A 166 5.15 -5.40 -22.63
N GLN A 167 4.83 -5.19 -21.34
CA GLN A 167 5.83 -5.01 -20.28
C GLN A 167 5.87 -6.13 -19.22
N GLN A 168 5.48 -7.37 -19.58
CA GLN A 168 5.87 -8.56 -18.80
C GLN A 168 7.31 -9.05 -19.13
N GLY A 169 8.05 -8.32 -19.97
CA GLY A 169 9.43 -8.62 -20.36
C GLY A 169 10.47 -7.75 -19.66
N SER A 170 10.67 -7.91 -18.35
CA SER A 170 11.96 -7.58 -17.69
C SER A 170 12.21 -8.55 -16.54
N SER A 171 12.22 -9.83 -16.90
CA SER A 171 12.76 -10.92 -16.09
C SER A 171 14.29 -10.89 -16.03
N THR A 172 14.97 -10.03 -16.79
CA THR A 172 16.43 -9.98 -16.90
C THR A 172 17.13 -9.62 -15.59
N LEU A 173 16.55 -8.77 -14.74
CA LEU A 173 17.13 -8.45 -13.43
C LEU A 173 16.85 -9.50 -12.35
N ARG A 174 15.75 -10.27 -12.46
CA ARG A 174 15.51 -11.44 -11.58
C ARG A 174 16.42 -12.60 -11.97
N SER A 175 16.59 -12.84 -13.27
CA SER A 175 17.50 -13.88 -13.78
C SER A 175 18.96 -13.61 -13.43
N LEU A 176 19.43 -12.34 -13.45
CA LEU A 176 20.79 -12.03 -13.02
C LEU A 176 21.01 -12.28 -11.52
N ARG A 177 20.05 -11.91 -10.67
CA ARG A 177 20.12 -12.18 -9.21
C ARG A 177 20.04 -13.66 -8.88
N GLN A 178 19.29 -14.44 -9.67
CA GLN A 178 19.14 -15.89 -9.48
C GLN A 178 20.34 -16.67 -10.04
N ALA A 179 20.97 -16.19 -11.12
CA ALA A 179 22.20 -16.77 -11.70
C ALA A 179 23.46 -16.47 -10.86
N LEU A 180 23.51 -15.33 -10.15
CA LEU A 180 24.66 -14.96 -9.32
C LEU A 180 24.64 -15.57 -7.90
N ARG A 181 23.48 -16.11 -7.45
CA ARG A 181 23.33 -16.79 -6.15
C ARG A 181 24.22 -18.04 -5.98
N PRO A 182 24.29 -18.98 -6.94
CA PRO A 182 25.17 -20.15 -6.80
C PRO A 182 26.66 -19.79 -6.93
N MET A 183 27.03 -18.71 -7.64
CA MET A 183 28.43 -18.27 -7.73
C MET A 183 28.94 -17.60 -6.44
N LEU A 184 28.12 -16.80 -5.77
CA LEU A 184 28.50 -16.19 -4.48
C LEU A 184 28.61 -17.24 -3.36
N LEU A 185 27.75 -18.26 -3.36
CA LEU A 185 27.80 -19.34 -2.36
C LEU A 185 29.00 -20.28 -2.55
N THR A 186 29.44 -20.53 -3.79
CA THR A 186 30.65 -21.31 -4.06
C THR A 186 31.92 -20.52 -3.77
N TYR A 187 31.92 -19.20 -3.95
CA TYR A 187 33.04 -18.34 -3.58
C TYR A 187 33.23 -18.26 -2.05
N LEU A 188 32.14 -18.06 -1.30
CA LEU A 188 32.20 -17.96 0.17
C LEU A 188 32.52 -19.30 0.85
N SER A 189 32.03 -20.42 0.32
CA SER A 189 32.36 -21.75 0.86
C SER A 189 33.82 -22.15 0.64
N ARG A 190 34.45 -21.68 -0.46
CA ARG A 190 35.89 -21.88 -0.69
C ARG A 190 36.78 -21.03 0.22
N GLN A 191 36.34 -19.83 0.61
CA GLN A 191 37.11 -18.99 1.53
C GLN A 191 37.06 -19.48 2.98
N LEU A 192 35.99 -20.14 3.40
CA LEU A 192 35.87 -20.69 4.76
C LEU A 192 36.58 -22.05 4.94
N ALA A 193 36.88 -22.76 3.86
CA ALA A 193 37.62 -24.04 3.89
C ALA A 193 39.15 -23.89 3.79
N ALA A 194 39.64 -22.66 3.60
CA ALA A 194 41.06 -22.35 3.44
C ALA A 194 41.69 -21.63 4.66
N ASN A 195 40.97 -21.58 5.79
CA ASN A 195 41.46 -21.11 7.09
C ASN A 195 41.38 -22.22 8.12
#